data_AF-A0A3C8C888-F1
#
_entry.id   AF-A0A3C8C888-F1
#
_cell.length_a   1.000
_cell.length_b   1.000
_cell.length_c   1.000
_cell.angle_alpha   90.00
_cell.angle_beta   90.00
_cell.angle_gamma   90.00
#
_symmetry.space_group_name_H-M   'P 1'
#
loop_
_entity.id
_entity.type
_entity.pdbx_description
1 polymer ?
#
loop_
_entity_poly.entity_id
_entity_poly.type
_entity_poly.pdbx_seq_one_letter_code
_entity_poly.pdbx_strand_id
1 'polypeptide(L)'
;LSLTGLEKFGLVQHNVNTNRFSLHPQVRKFIKPLLKPVDRGMTEKRLATEFMNVLETAYHHVEKGGKDAIKGFRLFDLELENIKAGMEWSRKHCDKDKDAARVCSAYTENGTTMIGQRLSPAECIQWFEAALSSAKLLEDKESERKHLLNLGQQYVLLNRSQEAMDTLQCALSFCKKEGNIEGQRAALQQLVLTCLKNNNCNSATDYMEEDLELVRTSGDKEEELKLLAQLTKFCIQNKEYNKAIHTGEQGMDLAHLNENKPLQITLLHNLGRGYTETGEAKKALETFEKGLALSQKTPKAPLQGELIKQISDAAFKTGNIPAALKYLVQGLEVVRKTNDPPTEGSLLIQLAEVHIHNQSEDQAMKYLEEALRACPIKSKTARWKERHCGYGARLCGKKGIWMKRSAGDRKL
;
A
#
# COMPACT_ATOMS: atom_id res chain seq x y z
N LEU A 1 46.17 7.17 30.50
CA LEU A 1 45.47 5.89 30.80
C LEU A 1 44.85 5.38 29.51
N SER A 2 45.28 4.24 28.99
CA SER A 2 44.62 3.58 27.85
C SER A 2 43.35 2.85 28.32
N LEU A 3 42.41 2.60 27.40
CA LEU A 3 41.21 1.79 27.68
C LEU A 3 41.57 0.39 28.18
N THR A 4 42.60 -0.22 27.58
CA THR A 4 43.17 -1.51 28.02
C THR A 4 43.78 -1.45 29.42
N GLY A 5 44.32 -0.29 29.83
CA GLY A 5 44.78 -0.07 31.20
C GLY A 5 43.61 0.00 32.18
N LEU A 6 42.55 0.74 31.84
CA LEU A 6 41.35 0.86 32.67
C LEU A 6 40.57 -0.46 32.81
N GLU A 7 40.57 -1.27 31.75
CA GLU A 7 40.00 -2.62 31.76
C GLU A 7 40.74 -3.55 32.73
N LYS A 8 42.08 -3.52 32.73
CA LYS A 8 42.89 -4.30 33.70
C LYS A 8 42.57 -3.95 35.15
N PHE A 9 42.16 -2.72 35.43
CA PHE A 9 41.74 -2.28 36.77
C PHE A 9 40.24 -2.49 37.05
N GLY A 10 39.49 -3.14 36.15
CA GLY A 10 38.06 -3.39 36.30
C GLY A 10 37.19 -2.12 36.28
N LEU A 11 37.76 -0.98 35.87
CA LEU A 11 37.06 0.31 35.86
C LEU A 11 36.15 0.45 34.63
N VAL A 12 36.49 -0.25 33.56
CA VAL A 12 35.76 -0.30 32.30
C VAL A 12 35.60 -1.77 31.90
N GLN A 13 34.46 -2.13 31.35
CA GLN A 13 34.16 -3.44 30.78
C GLN A 13 34.21 -3.35 29.26
N HIS A 14 34.94 -4.28 28.62
CA HIS A 14 34.94 -4.47 27.17
C HIS A 14 33.95 -5.55 26.78
N ASN A 15 33.05 -5.24 25.87
CA ASN A 15 32.18 -6.23 25.25
C ASN A 15 32.82 -6.69 23.94
N VAL A 16 33.37 -7.91 23.94
CA VAL A 16 34.10 -8.48 22.80
C VAL A 16 33.20 -8.65 21.57
N ASN A 17 31.90 -8.89 21.76
CA ASN A 17 30.97 -9.10 20.65
C ASN A 17 30.63 -7.81 19.90
N THR A 18 30.59 -6.68 20.61
CA THR A 18 30.27 -5.36 20.03
C THR A 18 31.49 -4.46 19.87
N ASN A 19 32.64 -4.91 20.39
CA ASN A 19 33.88 -4.16 20.54
C ASN A 19 33.70 -2.80 21.25
N ARG A 20 32.69 -2.68 22.12
CA ARG A 20 32.39 -1.44 22.87
C ARG A 20 32.92 -1.51 24.29
N PHE A 21 33.33 -0.35 24.81
CA PHE A 21 33.76 -0.19 26.20
C PHE A 21 32.66 0.53 26.99
N SER A 22 32.43 0.11 28.24
CA SER A 22 31.48 0.78 29.13
C SER A 22 32.07 0.93 30.54
N LEU A 23 31.85 2.07 31.19
CA LEU A 23 32.25 2.25 32.59
C LEU A 23 31.51 1.27 33.49
N HIS A 24 32.24 0.66 34.44
CA HIS A 24 31.64 -0.18 35.47
C HIS A 24 30.56 0.62 36.24
N PRO A 25 29.38 0.05 36.54
CA PRO A 25 28.25 0.80 37.12
C PRO A 25 28.59 1.56 38.41
N GLN A 26 29.44 1.00 39.27
CA GLN A 26 29.88 1.65 40.51
C GLN A 26 30.82 2.84 40.22
N VAL A 27 31.74 2.68 39.27
CA VAL A 27 32.64 3.75 38.83
C VAL A 27 31.83 4.89 38.20
N ARG A 28 30.84 4.55 37.37
CA ARG A 28 29.90 5.52 36.80
C ARG A 28 29.17 6.33 37.89
N LYS A 29 28.66 5.67 38.94
CA LYS A 29 28.00 6.35 40.07
C LYS A 29 28.96 7.27 40.83
N PHE A 30 30.21 6.84 41.02
CA PHE A 30 31.23 7.62 41.73
C PHE A 30 31.70 8.85 40.94
N ILE A 31 31.86 8.73 39.62
CA ILE A 31 32.37 9.83 38.77
C ILE A 31 31.27 10.85 38.43
N LYS A 32 30.01 10.43 38.36
CA LYS A 32 28.89 11.30 37.95
C LYS A 32 28.82 12.66 38.69
N PRO A 33 29.04 12.75 40.01
CA PRO A 33 29.04 14.02 40.75
C PRO A 33 30.29 14.88 40.51
N LEU A 34 31.39 14.28 40.04
CA LEU A 34 32.67 14.94 39.83
C LEU A 34 32.75 15.66 38.47
N LEU A 35 31.77 15.42 37.58
CA LEU A 35 31.72 16.02 36.25
C LEU A 35 31.26 17.48 36.34
N LYS A 36 32.07 18.39 35.78
CA LYS A 36 31.68 19.80 35.64
C LYS A 36 30.52 19.92 34.64
N PRO A 37 29.52 20.79 34.88
CA PRO A 37 28.36 20.95 33.98
C PRO A 37 28.73 21.32 32.54
N VAL A 38 29.76 22.16 32.35
CA VAL A 38 30.22 22.61 31.03
C VAL A 38 30.84 21.46 30.24
N ASP A 39 31.67 20.65 30.88
CA ASP A 39 32.31 19.47 30.26
C ASP A 39 31.25 18.41 29.91
N ARG A 40 30.20 18.30 30.73
CA ARG A 40 29.06 17.42 30.49
C ARG A 40 28.26 17.83 29.25
N GLY A 41 27.89 19.09 29.12
CA GLY A 41 27.12 19.57 27.96
C GLY A 41 27.87 19.39 26.63
N MET A 42 29.16 19.74 26.57
CA MET A 42 29.97 19.54 25.37
C MET A 42 30.15 18.06 25.01
N THR A 43 30.32 17.19 26.01
CA THR A 43 30.47 15.74 25.78
C THR A 43 29.16 15.12 25.30
N GLU A 44 28.03 15.50 25.89
CA GLU A 44 26.70 15.02 25.46
C GLU A 44 26.39 15.49 24.03
N LYS A 45 26.72 16.74 23.67
CA LYS A 45 26.61 17.25 22.27
C LYS A 45 27.41 16.39 21.31
N ARG A 46 28.69 16.13 21.62
CA ARG A 46 29.56 15.29 20.76
C ARG A 46 29.03 13.88 20.61
N LEU A 47 28.51 13.28 21.68
CA LEU A 47 27.90 11.95 21.63
C LEU A 47 26.63 11.93 20.78
N ALA A 48 25.77 12.94 20.91
CA ALA A 48 24.59 13.07 20.06
C ALA A 48 24.98 13.19 18.58
N THR A 49 25.93 14.06 18.25
CA THR A 49 26.43 14.17 16.86
C THR A 49 27.02 12.85 16.37
N GLU A 50 27.78 12.13 17.19
CA GLU A 50 28.35 10.84 16.80
C GLU A 50 27.28 9.79 16.49
N PHE A 51 26.28 9.64 17.35
CA PHE A 51 25.23 8.64 17.10
C PHE A 51 24.26 9.05 15.99
N MET A 52 24.16 10.35 15.68
CA MET A 52 23.52 10.81 14.44
C MET A 52 24.32 10.39 13.20
N ASN A 53 25.66 10.50 13.20
CA ASN A 53 26.50 10.00 12.09
C ASN A 53 26.42 8.48 11.95
N VAL A 54 26.34 7.74 13.06
CA VAL A 54 26.13 6.29 13.05
C VAL A 54 24.79 5.93 12.43
N LEU A 55 23.74 6.69 12.76
CA LEU A 55 22.42 6.53 12.15
C LEU A 55 22.46 6.77 10.63
N GLU A 56 23.12 7.84 10.19
CA GLU A 56 23.33 8.14 8.77
C GLU A 56 24.06 7.01 8.05
N THR A 57 25.11 6.46 8.67
CA THR A 57 25.85 5.31 8.13
C THR A 57 24.95 4.08 8.01
N ALA A 58 24.13 3.80 9.03
CA ALA A 58 23.16 2.71 8.98
C ALA A 58 22.14 2.91 7.86
N TYR A 59 21.68 4.14 7.64
CA TYR A 59 20.72 4.48 6.60
C TYR A 59 21.30 4.32 5.20
N HIS A 60 22.52 4.78 4.97
CA HIS A 60 23.20 4.58 3.70
C HIS A 60 23.38 3.09 3.35
N HIS A 61 23.55 2.23 4.35
CA HIS A 61 23.51 0.78 4.15
C HIS A 61 22.13 0.25 3.77
N VAL A 62 21.06 0.80 4.35
CA VAL A 62 19.66 0.47 3.99
C VAL A 62 19.33 0.89 2.57
N GLU A 63 19.74 2.09 2.15
CA GLU A 63 19.49 2.59 0.79
C GLU A 63 20.15 1.75 -0.31
N LYS A 64 21.32 1.16 -0.05
CA LYS A 64 21.98 0.23 -0.98
C LYS A 64 21.19 -1.05 -1.23
N GLY A 65 20.26 -1.40 -0.33
CA GLY A 65 19.41 -2.58 -0.46
C GLY A 65 20.13 -3.92 -0.29
N GLY A 66 19.43 -5.01 -0.57
CA GLY A 66 19.97 -6.38 -0.55
C GLY A 66 20.58 -6.79 0.81
N LYS A 67 21.80 -7.34 0.79
CA LYS A 67 22.50 -7.77 2.00
C LYS A 67 22.99 -6.61 2.86
N ASP A 68 23.21 -5.43 2.28
CA ASP A 68 23.69 -4.27 3.01
C ASP A 68 22.57 -3.66 3.87
N ALA A 69 21.32 -3.74 3.44
CA ALA A 69 20.20 -3.31 4.28
C ALA A 69 20.15 -4.07 5.62
N ILE A 70 20.45 -5.38 5.61
CA ILE A 70 20.54 -6.17 6.84
C ILE A 70 21.66 -5.65 7.75
N LYS A 71 22.80 -5.22 7.20
CA LYS A 71 23.89 -4.63 7.99
C LYS A 71 23.46 -3.28 8.58
N GLY A 72 22.77 -2.45 7.79
CA GLY A 72 22.22 -1.16 8.25
C GLY A 72 21.28 -1.35 9.44
N PHE A 73 20.29 -2.23 9.32
CA PHE A 73 19.39 -2.54 10.42
C PHE A 73 20.11 -3.13 11.64
N ARG A 74 21.10 -4.01 11.46
CA ARG A 74 21.89 -4.53 12.58
C ARG A 74 22.67 -3.45 13.31
N LEU A 75 23.27 -2.50 12.57
CA LEU A 75 23.99 -1.38 13.15
C LEU A 75 23.02 -0.46 13.92
N PHE A 76 21.86 -0.16 13.33
CA PHE A 76 20.81 0.62 13.98
C PHE A 76 20.32 -0.06 15.26
N ASP A 77 19.98 -1.34 15.19
CA ASP A 77 19.48 -2.13 16.33
C ASP A 77 20.52 -2.23 17.46
N LEU A 78 21.81 -2.33 17.11
CA LEU A 78 22.92 -2.35 18.07
C LEU A 78 23.05 -1.02 18.83
N GLU A 79 22.81 0.11 18.15
CA GLU A 79 23.07 1.46 18.68
C GLU A 79 21.78 2.21 19.05
N LEU A 80 20.62 1.56 19.00
CA LEU A 80 19.30 2.17 19.17
C LEU A 80 19.19 3.00 20.46
N GLU A 81 19.63 2.47 21.59
CA GLU A 81 19.56 3.18 22.88
C GLU A 81 20.44 4.44 22.90
N ASN A 82 21.59 4.40 22.22
CA ASN A 82 22.48 5.56 22.11
C ASN A 82 21.90 6.61 21.15
N ILE A 83 21.29 6.16 20.04
CA ILE A 83 20.57 7.02 19.10
C ILE A 83 19.38 7.71 19.81
N LYS A 84 18.58 6.94 20.59
CA LYS A 84 17.49 7.49 21.41
C LYS A 84 18.01 8.53 22.41
N ALA A 85 19.11 8.25 23.09
CA ALA A 85 19.70 9.18 24.06
C ALA A 85 20.20 10.47 23.39
N GLY A 86 20.82 10.37 22.22
CA GLY A 86 21.29 11.52 21.45
C GLY A 86 20.14 12.38 20.91
N MET A 87 19.07 11.75 20.42
CA MET A 87 17.85 12.47 19.99
C MET A 87 17.14 13.17 21.15
N GLU A 88 17.05 12.51 22.32
CA GLU A 88 16.46 13.12 23.51
C GLU A 88 17.32 14.28 24.03
N TRP A 89 18.64 14.19 23.89
CA TRP A 89 19.53 15.31 24.20
C TRP A 89 19.31 16.48 23.23
N SER A 90 19.28 16.24 21.91
CA SER A 90 19.09 17.32 20.92
C SER A 90 17.74 18.00 21.09
N ARG A 91 16.67 17.24 21.37
CA ARG A 91 15.33 17.75 21.66
C ARG A 91 15.28 18.69 22.86
N LYS A 92 16.07 18.44 23.91
CA LYS A 92 16.10 19.30 25.11
C LYS A 92 16.84 20.62 24.92
N HIS A 93 17.66 20.71 23.86
CA HIS A 93 18.58 21.82 23.66
C HIS A 93 18.32 22.59 22.36
N CYS A 94 17.49 22.08 21.45
CA CYS A 94 17.22 22.69 20.15
C CYS A 94 16.70 24.13 20.23
N ASP A 95 15.93 24.48 21.28
CA ASP A 95 15.39 25.83 21.44
C ASP A 95 16.46 26.89 21.77
N LYS A 96 17.62 26.45 22.29
CA LYS A 96 18.69 27.33 22.80
C LYS A 96 19.98 27.26 21.99
N ASP A 97 20.22 26.15 21.29
CA ASP A 97 21.43 25.90 20.50
C ASP A 97 21.04 25.47 19.08
N LYS A 98 21.41 26.30 18.08
CA LYS A 98 21.15 26.02 16.67
C LYS A 98 21.83 24.74 16.20
N ASP A 99 22.98 24.36 16.74
CA ASP A 99 23.61 23.09 16.38
C ASP A 99 22.85 21.90 16.95
N ALA A 100 22.27 22.04 18.16
CA ALA A 100 21.40 21.01 18.71
C ALA A 100 20.12 20.88 17.87
N ALA A 101 19.57 21.98 17.36
CA ALA A 101 18.45 21.97 16.42
C ALA A 101 18.82 21.23 15.11
N ARG A 102 20.03 21.46 14.56
CA ARG A 102 20.50 20.75 13.36
C ARG A 102 20.59 19.25 13.60
N VAL A 103 21.21 18.84 14.71
CA VAL A 103 21.31 17.42 15.10
C VAL A 103 19.92 16.80 15.28
N CYS A 104 18.98 17.53 15.90
CA CYS A 104 17.60 17.10 16.09
C CYS A 104 16.89 16.81 14.75
N SER A 105 17.01 17.72 13.78
CA SER A 105 16.44 17.53 12.43
C SER A 105 17.09 16.36 11.69
N ALA A 106 18.42 16.26 11.76
CA ALA A 106 19.18 15.23 11.07
C ALA A 106 18.85 13.80 11.54
N TYR A 107 18.51 13.62 12.83
CA TYR A 107 18.11 12.31 13.35
C TYR A 107 16.90 11.72 12.62
N THR A 108 15.91 12.54 12.30
CA THR A 108 14.70 12.07 11.63
C THR A 108 14.89 11.95 10.12
N GLU A 109 15.67 12.83 9.49
CA GLU A 109 16.04 12.73 8.06
C GLU A 109 16.83 11.46 7.77
N ASN A 110 17.91 11.25 8.51
CA ASN A 110 18.84 10.13 8.31
C ASN A 110 18.29 8.81 8.84
N GLY A 111 17.13 8.80 9.48
CA GLY A 111 16.57 7.61 10.12
C GLY A 111 15.15 7.27 9.71
N THR A 112 14.51 8.04 8.83
CA THR A 112 13.04 8.00 8.64
C THR A 112 12.52 6.56 8.47
N THR A 113 13.14 5.77 7.59
CA THR A 113 12.71 4.39 7.30
C THR A 113 12.93 3.44 8.48
N MET A 114 14.08 3.54 9.16
CA MET A 114 14.43 2.66 10.28
C MET A 114 13.65 3.02 11.55
N ILE A 115 13.51 4.32 11.83
CA ILE A 115 12.72 4.85 12.94
C ILE A 115 11.27 4.37 12.82
N GLY A 116 10.65 4.54 11.64
CA GLY A 116 9.26 4.09 11.42
C GLY A 116 9.05 2.58 11.54
N GLN A 117 10.10 1.77 11.38
CA GLN A 117 10.02 0.30 11.52
C GLN A 117 10.36 -0.22 12.92
N ARG A 118 11.05 0.56 13.76
CA ARG A 118 11.59 0.11 15.05
C ARG A 118 11.01 0.84 16.25
N LEU A 119 10.61 2.09 16.07
CA LEU A 119 9.96 2.86 17.11
C LEU A 119 8.45 2.72 17.03
N SER A 120 7.78 2.91 18.16
CA SER A 120 6.34 3.04 18.16
C SER A 120 5.92 4.31 17.42
N PRO A 121 4.75 4.35 16.75
CA PRO A 121 4.30 5.56 16.08
C PRO A 121 4.21 6.79 17.02
N ALA A 122 3.95 6.58 18.31
CA ALA A 122 3.93 7.64 19.31
C ALA A 122 5.33 8.23 19.59
N GLU A 123 6.37 7.39 19.66
CA GLU A 123 7.76 7.87 19.74
C GLU A 123 8.17 8.60 18.46
N CYS A 124 7.79 8.07 17.28
CA CYS A 124 8.05 8.73 16.00
C CYS A 124 7.44 10.13 15.94
N ILE A 125 6.20 10.31 16.41
CA ILE A 125 5.55 11.62 16.47
C ILE A 125 6.36 12.61 17.30
N GLN A 126 6.80 12.21 18.50
CA GLN A 126 7.62 13.08 19.36
C GLN A 126 8.92 13.51 18.66
N TRP A 127 9.52 12.61 17.88
CA TRP A 127 10.74 12.89 17.13
C TRP A 127 10.47 13.85 15.98
N PHE A 128 9.43 13.60 15.17
CA PHE A 128 9.08 14.47 14.05
C PHE A 128 8.58 15.85 14.49
N GLU A 129 7.88 15.98 15.62
CA GLU A 129 7.47 17.28 16.18
C GLU A 129 8.67 18.12 16.65
N ALA A 130 9.65 17.48 17.29
CA ALA A 130 10.89 18.12 17.70
C ALA A 130 11.75 18.54 16.50
N ALA A 131 11.85 17.66 15.49
CA ALA A 131 12.55 17.94 14.25
C ALA A 131 11.87 19.05 13.44
N LEU A 132 10.54 19.07 13.39
CA LEU A 132 9.75 20.12 12.74
C LEU A 132 9.97 21.48 13.40
N SER A 133 9.93 21.53 14.74
CA SER A 133 10.23 22.75 15.51
C SER A 133 11.66 23.23 15.26
N SER A 134 12.61 22.29 15.17
CA SER A 134 14.02 22.58 14.89
C SER A 134 14.22 23.12 13.47
N ALA A 135 13.58 22.51 12.46
CA ALA A 135 13.65 22.96 11.07
C ALA A 135 13.07 24.38 10.91
N LYS A 136 11.94 24.67 11.57
CA LYS A 136 11.36 26.02 11.62
C LYS A 136 12.31 27.05 12.24
N LEU A 137 12.96 26.70 13.36
CA LEU A 137 13.93 27.58 14.02
C LEU A 137 15.16 27.86 13.15
N LEU A 138 15.57 26.88 12.34
CA LEU A 138 16.68 26.97 11.42
C LEU A 138 16.31 27.61 10.08
N GLU A 139 15.03 27.87 9.85
CA GLU A 139 14.47 28.30 8.56
C GLU A 139 14.79 27.30 7.42
N ASP A 140 14.94 26.01 7.77
CA ASP A 140 15.18 24.93 6.83
C ASP A 140 13.86 24.41 6.26
N LYS A 141 13.49 24.98 5.12
CA LYS A 141 12.24 24.69 4.44
C LYS A 141 12.15 23.26 3.90
N GLU A 142 13.28 22.70 3.47
CA GLU A 142 13.30 21.33 2.91
C GLU A 142 12.99 20.31 4.02
N SER A 143 13.63 20.47 5.17
CA SER A 143 13.40 19.60 6.32
C SER A 143 12.03 19.84 6.94
N GLU A 144 11.56 21.09 7.02
CA GLU A 144 10.20 21.41 7.48
C GLU A 144 9.14 20.63 6.68
N ARG A 145 9.25 20.63 5.34
CA ARG A 145 8.38 19.84 4.45
C ARG A 145 8.44 18.35 4.75
N LYS A 146 9.64 17.76 4.80
CA LYS A 146 9.82 16.32 5.05
C LYS A 146 9.23 15.91 6.39
N HIS A 147 9.45 16.70 7.44
CA HIS A 147 8.92 16.42 8.78
C HIS A 147 7.40 16.53 8.84
N LEU A 148 6.79 17.51 8.16
CA LEU A 148 5.32 17.60 8.06
C LEU A 148 4.71 16.36 7.39
N LEU A 149 5.28 15.91 6.27
CA LEU A 149 4.80 14.71 5.56
C LEU A 149 4.94 13.46 6.42
N ASN A 150 6.11 13.28 7.06
CA ASN A 150 6.39 12.14 7.92
C ASN A 150 5.49 12.12 9.16
N LEU A 151 5.25 13.29 9.77
CA LEU A 151 4.35 13.44 10.92
C LEU A 151 2.91 13.08 10.54
N GLY A 152 2.41 13.59 9.40
CA GLY A 152 1.11 13.23 8.86
C GLY A 152 0.95 11.71 8.67
N GLN A 153 1.97 11.05 8.12
CA GLN A 153 1.97 9.59 7.97
C GLN A 153 1.88 8.85 9.32
N GLN A 154 2.57 9.32 10.37
CA GLN A 154 2.46 8.70 11.69
C GLN A 154 1.07 8.84 12.30
N TYR A 155 0.42 10.00 12.13
CA TYR A 155 -0.97 10.18 12.56
C TYR A 155 -1.94 9.24 11.82
N VAL A 156 -1.71 9.01 10.53
CA VAL A 156 -2.46 8.01 9.73
C VAL A 156 -2.27 6.58 10.25
N LEU A 157 -1.09 6.23 10.77
CA LEU A 157 -0.82 4.92 11.36
C LEU A 157 -1.50 4.74 12.72
N LEU A 158 -1.61 5.81 13.52
CA LEU A 158 -2.33 5.80 14.80
C LEU A 158 -3.85 5.95 14.68
N ASN A 159 -4.38 6.02 13.46
CA ASN A 159 -5.80 6.28 13.20
C ASN A 159 -6.29 7.62 13.80
N ARG A 160 -5.36 8.58 13.93
CA ARG A 160 -5.62 9.96 14.37
C ARG A 160 -5.93 10.83 13.16
N SER A 161 -7.09 10.57 12.59
CA SER A 161 -7.47 11.08 11.28
C SER A 161 -7.50 12.60 11.17
N GLN A 162 -7.98 13.30 12.21
CA GLN A 162 -8.06 14.77 12.16
C GLN A 162 -6.65 15.40 12.19
N GLU A 163 -5.80 14.98 13.13
CA GLU A 163 -4.40 15.44 13.23
C GLU A 163 -3.63 15.15 11.94
N ALA A 164 -3.87 13.99 11.31
CA ALA A 164 -3.29 13.65 10.01
C ALA A 164 -3.73 14.62 8.91
N MET A 165 -5.04 14.87 8.78
CA MET A 165 -5.60 15.78 7.78
C MET A 165 -5.06 17.20 7.96
N ASP A 166 -5.08 17.72 9.18
CA ASP A 166 -4.60 19.08 9.48
C ASP A 166 -3.10 19.22 9.13
N THR A 167 -2.28 18.25 9.56
CA THR A 167 -0.83 18.25 9.31
C THR A 167 -0.51 18.14 7.81
N LEU A 168 -1.18 17.25 7.09
CA LEU A 168 -0.96 17.04 5.66
C LEU A 168 -1.48 18.20 4.81
N GLN A 169 -2.58 18.86 5.21
CA GLN A 169 -3.04 20.10 4.58
C GLN A 169 -2.06 21.24 4.81
N CYS A 170 -1.47 21.36 6.01
CA CYS A 170 -0.36 22.29 6.24
C CYS A 170 0.81 21.99 5.30
N ALA A 171 1.23 20.72 5.18
CA ALA A 171 2.28 20.30 4.27
C ALA A 171 1.97 20.67 2.80
N LEU A 172 0.75 20.40 2.34
CA LEU A 172 0.30 20.74 0.99
C LEU A 172 0.34 22.26 0.76
N SER A 173 -0.18 23.05 1.71
CA SER A 173 -0.19 24.51 1.62
C SER A 173 1.22 25.10 1.58
N PHE A 174 2.15 24.49 2.31
CA PHE A 174 3.55 24.87 2.32
C PHE A 174 4.20 24.57 0.97
N CYS A 175 4.07 23.35 0.46
CA CYS A 175 4.63 22.95 -0.83
C CYS A 175 4.05 23.76 -2.00
N LYS A 176 2.76 24.16 -1.93
CA LYS A 176 2.13 25.08 -2.90
C LYS A 176 2.81 26.44 -2.93
N LYS A 177 3.08 27.04 -1.76
CA LYS A 177 3.77 28.34 -1.66
C LYS A 177 5.20 28.28 -2.19
N GLU A 178 5.87 27.14 -2.04
CA GLU A 178 7.23 26.95 -2.56
C GLU A 178 7.29 26.55 -4.04
N GLY A 179 6.17 26.20 -4.66
CA GLY A 179 6.16 25.61 -6.00
C GLY A 179 6.77 24.20 -6.05
N ASN A 180 6.87 23.50 -4.91
CA ASN A 180 7.44 22.15 -4.85
C ASN A 180 6.37 21.12 -5.26
N ILE A 181 6.38 20.72 -6.53
CA ILE A 181 5.39 19.79 -7.08
C ILE A 181 5.48 18.42 -6.41
N GLU A 182 6.68 17.87 -6.23
CA GLU A 182 6.87 16.53 -5.62
C GLU A 182 6.26 16.45 -4.21
N GLY A 183 6.48 17.47 -3.39
CA GLY A 183 5.92 17.59 -2.05
C GLY A 183 4.41 17.77 -2.03
N GLN A 184 3.85 18.52 -2.99
CA GLN A 184 2.40 18.64 -3.15
C GLN A 184 1.77 17.28 -3.46
N ARG A 185 2.34 16.54 -4.43
CA ARG A 185 1.86 15.21 -4.80
C ARG A 185 1.97 14.22 -3.64
N ALA A 186 3.08 14.23 -2.90
CA ALA A 186 3.25 13.39 -1.72
C ALA A 186 2.19 13.68 -0.63
N ALA A 187 1.89 14.96 -0.38
CA ALA A 187 0.85 15.35 0.57
C ALA A 187 -0.54 14.90 0.10
N LEU A 188 -0.87 15.12 -1.18
CA LEU A 188 -2.15 14.72 -1.77
C LEU A 188 -2.38 13.21 -1.69
N GLN A 189 -1.37 12.39 -2.01
CA GLN A 189 -1.47 10.94 -1.92
C GLN A 189 -1.75 10.47 -0.48
N GLN A 190 -1.11 11.07 0.52
CA GLN A 190 -1.37 10.75 1.93
C GLN A 190 -2.77 11.24 2.38
N LEU A 191 -3.23 12.39 1.90
CA LEU A 191 -4.59 12.89 2.15
C LEU A 191 -5.65 11.94 1.56
N VAL A 192 -5.45 11.47 0.33
CA VAL A 192 -6.31 10.45 -0.30
C VAL A 192 -6.38 9.21 0.59
N LEU A 193 -5.24 8.63 0.97
CA LEU A 193 -5.21 7.45 1.84
C LEU A 193 -5.92 7.67 3.18
N THR A 194 -5.81 8.88 3.76
CA THR A 194 -6.47 9.26 5.01
C THR A 194 -7.99 9.35 4.82
N CYS A 195 -8.45 10.00 3.76
CA CYS A 195 -9.86 10.10 3.40
C CYS A 195 -10.49 8.72 3.16
N LEU A 196 -9.77 7.82 2.46
CA LEU A 196 -10.22 6.44 2.20
C LEU A 196 -10.43 5.65 3.49
N LYS A 197 -9.49 5.75 4.45
CA LYS A 197 -9.63 5.08 5.75
C LYS A 197 -10.84 5.57 6.55
N ASN A 198 -11.22 6.84 6.36
CA ASN A 198 -12.36 7.46 7.04
C ASN A 198 -13.68 7.33 6.27
N ASN A 199 -13.69 6.61 5.14
CA ASN A 199 -14.83 6.54 4.21
C ASN A 199 -15.30 7.92 3.69
N ASN A 200 -14.43 8.93 3.69
CA ASN A 200 -14.73 10.23 3.07
C ASN A 200 -14.35 10.18 1.59
N CYS A 201 -15.19 9.53 0.80
CA CYS A 201 -14.90 9.27 -0.61
C CYS A 201 -14.86 10.53 -1.47
N ASN A 202 -15.69 11.53 -1.18
CA ASN A 202 -15.77 12.76 -1.98
C ASN A 202 -14.46 13.54 -1.90
N SER A 203 -13.95 13.80 -0.69
CA SER A 203 -12.68 14.52 -0.54
C SER A 203 -11.50 13.75 -1.10
N ALA A 204 -11.54 12.41 -1.09
CA ALA A 204 -10.50 11.61 -1.76
C ALA A 204 -10.50 11.84 -3.28
N THR A 205 -11.68 11.88 -3.91
CA THR A 205 -11.81 12.18 -5.34
C THR A 205 -11.25 13.57 -5.65
N ASP A 206 -11.61 14.59 -4.86
CA ASP A 206 -11.14 15.97 -5.06
C ASP A 206 -9.61 16.07 -5.00
N TYR A 207 -8.95 15.39 -4.04
CA TYR A 207 -7.49 15.39 -3.95
C TYR A 207 -6.81 14.60 -5.09
N MET A 208 -7.44 13.54 -5.60
CA MET A 208 -6.91 12.81 -6.77
C MET A 208 -7.04 13.65 -8.05
N GLU A 209 -8.12 14.44 -8.18
CA GLU A 209 -8.29 15.39 -9.29
C GLU A 209 -7.24 16.52 -9.21
N GLU A 210 -6.96 17.04 -8.00
CA GLU A 210 -5.88 18.01 -7.80
C GLU A 210 -4.50 17.45 -8.19
N ASP A 211 -4.17 16.21 -7.79
CA ASP A 211 -2.91 15.55 -8.20
C ASP A 211 -2.84 15.37 -9.74
N LEU A 212 -3.99 15.11 -10.37
CA LEU A 212 -4.07 14.94 -11.83
C LEU A 212 -3.79 16.23 -12.58
N GLU A 213 -4.24 17.37 -12.07
CA GLU A 213 -3.89 18.68 -12.63
C GLU A 213 -2.39 18.95 -12.52
N LEU A 214 -1.77 18.64 -11.38
CA LEU A 214 -0.32 18.78 -11.21
C LEU A 214 0.45 17.92 -12.22
N VAL A 215 0.09 16.66 -12.38
CA VAL A 215 0.73 15.76 -13.36
C VAL A 215 0.53 16.26 -14.79
N ARG A 216 -0.67 16.74 -15.14
CA ARG A 216 -0.95 17.34 -16.47
C ARG A 216 -0.05 18.53 -16.77
N THR A 217 0.18 19.41 -15.79
CA THR A 217 1.09 20.57 -15.97
C THR A 217 2.55 20.15 -16.11
N SER A 218 2.96 19.04 -15.49
CA SER A 218 4.32 18.49 -15.65
C SER A 218 4.58 17.84 -17.02
N GLY A 219 3.51 17.47 -17.74
CA GLY A 219 3.60 16.79 -19.04
C GLY A 219 3.93 15.30 -18.98
N ASP A 220 4.01 14.70 -17.79
CA ASP A 220 4.24 13.26 -17.61
C ASP A 220 2.98 12.45 -17.97
N LYS A 221 2.90 12.03 -19.23
CA LYS A 221 1.77 11.24 -19.76
C LYS A 221 1.69 9.83 -19.20
N GLU A 222 2.81 9.26 -18.77
CA GLU A 222 2.81 7.91 -18.19
C GLU A 222 2.17 7.93 -16.80
N GLU A 223 2.54 8.94 -16.01
CA GLU A 223 1.98 9.15 -14.68
C GLU A 223 0.52 9.63 -14.75
N GLU A 224 0.17 10.46 -15.75
CA GLU A 224 -1.21 10.90 -16.00
C GLU A 224 -2.11 9.67 -16.22
N LEU A 225 -1.68 8.72 -17.05
CA LEU A 225 -2.40 7.48 -17.29
C LEU A 225 -2.57 6.63 -16.02
N LYS A 226 -1.52 6.51 -15.20
CA LYS A 226 -1.58 5.75 -13.94
C LYS A 226 -2.62 6.35 -12.99
N LEU A 227 -2.61 7.67 -12.85
CA LEU A 227 -3.53 8.36 -11.95
C LEU A 227 -4.98 8.31 -12.46
N LEU A 228 -5.19 8.47 -13.77
CA LEU A 228 -6.51 8.26 -14.40
C LEU A 228 -7.03 6.85 -14.14
N ALA A 229 -6.20 5.82 -14.29
CA ALA A 229 -6.62 4.45 -14.02
C ALA A 229 -6.97 4.20 -12.54
N GLN A 230 -6.26 4.84 -11.61
CA GLN A 230 -6.60 4.80 -10.19
C GLN A 230 -7.91 5.53 -9.89
N LEU A 231 -8.11 6.72 -10.44
CA LEU A 231 -9.32 7.54 -10.31
C LEU A 231 -10.53 6.79 -10.86
N THR A 232 -10.44 6.21 -12.06
CA THR A 232 -11.49 5.38 -12.66
C THR A 232 -11.87 4.22 -11.74
N LYS A 233 -10.88 3.48 -11.22
CA LYS A 233 -11.13 2.37 -10.29
C LYS A 233 -11.84 2.87 -9.03
N PHE A 234 -11.42 4.01 -8.50
CA PHE A 234 -11.99 4.60 -7.30
C PHE A 234 -13.45 5.04 -7.51
N CYS A 235 -13.73 5.77 -8.59
CA CYS A 235 -15.09 6.16 -8.95
C CYS A 235 -16.01 4.95 -9.15
N ILE A 236 -15.53 3.84 -9.74
CA ILE A 236 -16.31 2.59 -9.83
C ILE A 236 -16.64 2.03 -8.44
N GLN A 237 -15.71 2.07 -7.48
CA GLN A 237 -15.94 1.58 -6.11
C GLN A 237 -16.96 2.43 -5.36
N ASN A 238 -16.98 3.74 -5.61
CA ASN A 238 -17.92 4.69 -5.00
C ASN A 238 -19.24 4.84 -5.76
N LYS A 239 -19.42 4.09 -6.85
CA LYS A 239 -20.60 4.15 -7.72
C LYS A 239 -20.77 5.49 -8.46
N GLU A 240 -19.70 6.26 -8.61
CA GLU A 240 -19.64 7.47 -9.45
C GLU A 240 -19.39 7.08 -10.92
N TYR A 241 -20.31 6.30 -11.51
CA TYR A 241 -20.08 5.61 -12.79
C TYR A 241 -19.84 6.56 -13.97
N ASN A 242 -20.54 7.70 -14.03
CA ASN A 242 -20.33 8.69 -15.10
C ASN A 242 -18.92 9.30 -15.05
N LYS A 243 -18.40 9.60 -13.84
CA LYS A 243 -17.03 10.08 -13.67
C LYS A 243 -16.01 8.99 -13.99
N ALA A 244 -16.30 7.74 -13.60
CA ALA A 244 -15.46 6.61 -13.96
C ALA A 244 -15.34 6.44 -15.49
N ILE A 245 -16.45 6.60 -16.22
CA ILE A 245 -16.45 6.57 -17.69
C ILE A 245 -15.59 7.71 -18.23
N HIS A 246 -15.84 8.95 -17.79
CA HIS A 246 -15.11 10.12 -18.28
C HIS A 246 -13.58 9.99 -18.08
N THR A 247 -13.17 9.62 -16.87
CA THR A 247 -11.75 9.44 -16.53
C THR A 247 -11.15 8.21 -17.22
N GLY A 248 -11.94 7.17 -17.41
CA GLY A 248 -11.54 5.95 -18.11
C GLY A 248 -11.31 6.20 -19.60
N GLU A 249 -12.18 6.97 -20.26
CA GLU A 249 -12.03 7.40 -21.66
C GLU A 249 -10.78 8.25 -21.83
N GLN A 250 -10.56 9.25 -20.97
CA GLN A 250 -9.31 10.05 -20.97
C GLN A 250 -8.06 9.18 -20.82
N GLY A 251 -8.10 8.18 -19.93
CA GLY A 251 -6.99 7.25 -19.77
C GLY A 251 -6.79 6.38 -21.02
N MET A 252 -7.87 5.94 -21.66
CA MET A 252 -7.78 5.15 -22.88
C MET A 252 -7.23 5.95 -24.07
N ASP A 253 -7.48 7.26 -24.11
CA ASP A 253 -6.86 8.15 -25.09
C ASP A 253 -5.34 8.22 -24.91
N LEU A 254 -4.83 8.12 -23.66
CA LEU A 254 -3.40 8.08 -23.37
C LEU A 254 -2.78 6.68 -23.42
N ALA A 255 -3.60 5.62 -23.43
CA ALA A 255 -3.13 4.24 -23.31
C ALA A 255 -2.15 3.83 -24.42
N HIS A 256 -2.25 4.42 -25.61
CA HIS A 256 -1.32 4.15 -26.72
C HIS A 256 0.12 4.62 -26.48
N LEU A 257 0.32 5.53 -25.52
CA LEU A 257 1.64 6.07 -25.15
C LEU A 257 2.38 5.20 -24.14
N ASN A 258 1.74 4.14 -23.60
CA ASN A 258 2.32 3.33 -22.53
C ASN A 258 2.35 1.84 -22.92
N GLU A 259 3.49 1.18 -22.71
CA GLU A 259 3.66 -0.25 -22.97
C GLU A 259 3.10 -1.16 -21.86
N ASN A 260 2.61 -0.60 -20.76
CA ASN A 260 2.04 -1.32 -19.63
C ASN A 260 0.66 -1.90 -19.96
N LYS A 261 0.66 -2.99 -20.72
CA LYS A 261 -0.56 -3.75 -21.08
C LYS A 261 -1.40 -4.16 -19.86
N PRO A 262 -0.83 -4.63 -18.73
CA PRO A 262 -1.61 -4.91 -17.52
C PRO A 262 -2.44 -3.72 -17.00
N LEU A 263 -1.89 -2.50 -17.05
CA LEU A 263 -2.61 -1.29 -16.67
C LEU A 263 -3.76 -1.00 -17.64
N GLN A 264 -3.53 -1.09 -18.94
CA GLN A 264 -4.56 -0.89 -19.97
C GLN A 264 -5.72 -1.90 -19.82
N ILE A 265 -5.41 -3.17 -19.54
CA ILE A 265 -6.41 -4.21 -19.31
C ILE A 265 -7.28 -3.86 -18.09
N THR A 266 -6.64 -3.39 -17.01
CA THR A 266 -7.35 -2.97 -15.79
C THR A 266 -8.24 -1.75 -16.06
N LEU A 267 -7.75 -0.80 -16.85
CA LEU A 267 -8.52 0.38 -17.25
C LEU A 267 -9.74 0.01 -18.09
N LEU A 268 -9.56 -0.82 -19.13
CA LEU A 268 -10.64 -1.33 -19.98
C LEU A 268 -11.69 -2.09 -19.17
N HIS A 269 -11.27 -2.93 -18.22
CA HIS A 269 -12.19 -3.62 -17.32
C HIS A 269 -13.02 -2.62 -16.49
N ASN A 270 -12.41 -1.61 -15.89
CA ASN A 270 -13.14 -0.64 -15.08
C ASN A 270 -14.03 0.29 -15.90
N LEU A 271 -13.58 0.71 -17.10
CA LEU A 271 -14.38 1.48 -18.04
C LEU A 271 -15.62 0.69 -18.51
N GLY A 272 -15.43 -0.58 -18.89
CA GLY A 272 -16.54 -1.47 -19.25
C GLY A 272 -17.54 -1.68 -18.12
N ARG A 273 -17.07 -1.75 -16.86
CA ARG A 273 -17.94 -1.76 -15.68
C ARG A 273 -18.73 -0.46 -15.54
N GLY A 274 -18.10 0.69 -15.79
CA GLY A 274 -18.77 1.99 -15.84
C GLY A 274 -19.95 1.96 -16.81
N TYR A 275 -19.71 1.58 -18.07
CA TYR A 275 -20.78 1.46 -19.08
C TYR A 275 -21.86 0.43 -18.72
N THR A 276 -21.49 -0.66 -18.04
CA THR A 276 -22.46 -1.68 -17.60
C THR A 276 -23.44 -1.09 -16.59
N GLU A 277 -22.94 -0.31 -15.64
CA GLU A 277 -23.72 0.27 -14.56
C GLU A 277 -24.55 1.49 -15.03
N THR A 278 -24.14 2.19 -16.10
CA THR A 278 -24.94 3.24 -16.74
C THR A 278 -25.95 2.71 -17.76
N GLY A 279 -25.97 1.40 -18.03
CA GLY A 279 -26.90 0.75 -18.96
C GLY A 279 -26.45 0.77 -20.43
N GLU A 280 -25.23 1.22 -20.72
CA GLU A 280 -24.63 1.24 -22.07
C GLU A 280 -24.06 -0.13 -22.45
N ALA A 281 -24.91 -1.17 -22.46
CA ALA A 281 -24.50 -2.57 -22.59
C ALA A 281 -23.66 -2.88 -23.85
N LYS A 282 -23.94 -2.21 -24.98
CA LYS A 282 -23.15 -2.39 -26.22
C LYS A 282 -21.72 -1.89 -26.06
N LYS A 283 -21.54 -0.67 -25.55
CA LYS A 283 -20.20 -0.10 -25.29
C LYS A 283 -19.45 -0.89 -24.23
N ALA A 284 -20.14 -1.35 -23.19
CA ALA A 284 -19.56 -2.23 -22.17
C ALA A 284 -18.98 -3.50 -22.83
N LEU A 285 -19.78 -4.19 -23.64
CA LEU A 285 -19.37 -5.41 -24.35
C LEU A 285 -18.14 -5.16 -25.23
N GLU A 286 -18.18 -4.13 -26.09
CA GLU A 286 -17.06 -3.76 -26.95
C GLU A 286 -15.79 -3.44 -26.14
N THR A 287 -15.93 -2.74 -25.02
CA THR A 287 -14.81 -2.37 -24.15
C THR A 287 -14.20 -3.59 -23.47
N PHE A 288 -15.03 -4.50 -22.97
CA PHE A 288 -14.55 -5.75 -22.38
C PHE A 288 -13.89 -6.67 -23.42
N GLU A 289 -14.44 -6.76 -24.64
CA GLU A 289 -13.85 -7.54 -25.74
C GLU A 289 -12.46 -7.01 -26.13
N LYS A 290 -12.28 -5.68 -26.19
CA LYS A 290 -10.95 -5.05 -26.36
C LYS A 290 -10.00 -5.46 -25.23
N GLY A 291 -10.46 -5.42 -23.98
CA GLY A 291 -9.68 -5.84 -22.81
C GLY A 291 -9.28 -7.31 -22.87
N LEU A 292 -10.20 -8.19 -23.27
CA LEU A 292 -9.96 -9.62 -23.42
C LEU A 292 -8.96 -9.91 -24.54
N ALA A 293 -9.09 -9.27 -25.69
CA ALA A 293 -8.16 -9.42 -26.81
C ALA A 293 -6.74 -8.99 -26.43
N LEU A 294 -6.59 -7.92 -25.63
CA LEU A 294 -5.30 -7.47 -25.10
C LEU A 294 -4.75 -8.45 -24.05
N SER A 295 -5.62 -8.96 -23.17
CA SER A 295 -5.28 -9.95 -22.14
C SER A 295 -4.75 -11.24 -22.76
N GLN A 296 -5.39 -11.77 -23.81
CA GLN A 296 -4.93 -12.96 -24.52
C GLN A 296 -3.54 -12.83 -25.17
N LYS A 297 -3.14 -11.60 -25.55
CA LYS A 297 -1.82 -11.30 -26.13
C LYS A 297 -0.75 -10.97 -25.08
N THR A 298 -1.11 -10.98 -23.79
CA THR A 298 -0.24 -10.53 -22.71
C THR A 298 0.02 -11.69 -21.73
N PRO A 299 1.27 -12.17 -21.60
CA PRO A 299 1.60 -13.23 -20.65
C PRO A 299 1.24 -12.81 -19.21
N LYS A 300 0.54 -13.69 -18.48
CA LYS A 300 0.09 -13.45 -17.09
C LYS A 300 -0.76 -12.17 -16.95
N ALA A 301 -1.57 -11.86 -17.95
CA ALA A 301 -2.50 -10.73 -17.90
C ALA A 301 -3.44 -10.81 -16.67
N PRO A 302 -3.67 -9.69 -15.98
CA PRO A 302 -4.65 -9.65 -14.90
C PRO A 302 -6.08 -9.73 -15.46
N LEU A 303 -7.04 -10.10 -14.61
CA LEU A 303 -8.49 -9.98 -14.85
C LEU A 303 -9.03 -10.73 -16.07
N GLN A 304 -8.32 -11.72 -16.61
CA GLN A 304 -8.78 -12.43 -17.79
C GLN A 304 -10.11 -13.16 -17.56
N GLY A 305 -10.25 -13.86 -16.42
CA GLY A 305 -11.49 -14.53 -16.06
C GLY A 305 -12.63 -13.53 -15.80
N GLU A 306 -12.34 -12.45 -15.08
CA GLU A 306 -13.28 -11.36 -14.83
C GLU A 306 -13.80 -10.73 -16.13
N LEU A 307 -12.94 -10.46 -17.11
CA LEU A 307 -13.36 -9.92 -18.41
C LEU A 307 -14.31 -10.87 -19.13
N ILE A 308 -14.02 -12.17 -19.14
CA ILE A 308 -14.88 -13.16 -19.79
C ILE A 308 -16.23 -13.27 -19.08
N LYS A 309 -16.21 -13.23 -17.75
CA LYS A 309 -17.41 -13.15 -16.94
C LYS A 309 -18.26 -11.93 -17.28
N GLN A 310 -17.66 -10.74 -17.34
CA GLN A 310 -18.39 -9.51 -17.66
C GLN A 310 -18.97 -9.54 -19.10
N ILE A 311 -18.22 -10.05 -20.08
CA ILE A 311 -18.69 -10.24 -21.46
C ILE A 311 -19.88 -11.20 -21.50
N SER A 312 -19.76 -12.34 -20.81
CA SER A 312 -20.84 -13.32 -20.72
C SER A 312 -22.09 -12.75 -20.07
N ASP A 313 -21.94 -12.05 -18.94
CA ASP A 313 -23.06 -11.44 -18.23
C ASP A 313 -23.75 -10.36 -19.09
N ALA A 314 -22.98 -9.57 -19.86
CA ALA A 314 -23.51 -8.60 -20.81
C ALA A 314 -24.24 -9.28 -21.99
N ALA A 315 -23.65 -10.32 -22.58
CA ALA A 315 -24.26 -11.11 -23.65
C ALA A 315 -25.55 -11.82 -23.19
N PHE A 316 -25.54 -12.34 -21.96
CA PHE A 316 -26.70 -12.98 -21.34
C PHE A 316 -27.84 -11.98 -21.10
N LYS A 317 -27.55 -10.81 -20.52
CA LYS A 317 -28.54 -9.74 -20.30
C LYS A 317 -29.14 -9.18 -21.59
N THR A 318 -28.39 -9.21 -22.69
CA THR A 318 -28.87 -8.79 -24.02
C THR A 318 -29.64 -9.89 -24.75
N GLY A 319 -29.82 -11.07 -24.14
CA GLY A 319 -30.56 -12.19 -24.69
C GLY A 319 -29.76 -13.07 -25.67
N ASN A 320 -28.47 -12.78 -25.88
CA ASN A 320 -27.61 -13.57 -26.75
C ASN A 320 -26.96 -14.74 -25.98
N ILE A 321 -27.80 -15.72 -25.62
CA ILE A 321 -27.39 -16.93 -24.90
C ILE A 321 -26.25 -17.69 -25.64
N PRO A 322 -26.29 -17.89 -26.98
CA PRO A 322 -25.21 -18.58 -27.69
C PRO A 322 -23.86 -17.88 -27.56
N ALA A 323 -23.82 -16.55 -27.62
CA ALA A 323 -22.58 -15.80 -27.43
C ALA A 323 -22.06 -15.90 -26.00
N ALA A 324 -22.94 -15.80 -25.00
CA ALA A 324 -22.57 -15.95 -23.58
C ALA A 324 -21.91 -17.32 -23.33
N LEU A 325 -22.53 -18.41 -23.81
CA LEU A 325 -21.97 -19.76 -23.68
C LEU A 325 -20.62 -19.89 -24.40
N LYS A 326 -20.50 -19.34 -25.61
CA LYS A 326 -19.23 -19.38 -26.37
C LYS A 326 -18.09 -18.71 -25.59
N TYR A 327 -18.32 -17.52 -25.04
CA TYR A 327 -17.30 -16.80 -24.28
C TYR A 327 -16.92 -17.52 -22.99
N LEU A 328 -17.89 -18.05 -22.25
CA LEU A 328 -17.62 -18.79 -21.02
C LEU A 328 -16.82 -20.08 -21.27
N VAL A 329 -17.14 -20.85 -22.31
CA VAL A 329 -16.38 -22.07 -22.67
C VAL A 329 -14.95 -21.70 -23.06
N GLN A 330 -14.76 -20.67 -23.88
CA GLN A 330 -13.43 -20.18 -24.24
C GLN A 330 -12.62 -19.74 -23.01
N GLY A 331 -13.26 -19.05 -22.05
CA GLY A 331 -12.59 -18.64 -20.82
C GLY A 331 -12.24 -19.79 -19.91
N LEU A 332 -13.10 -20.79 -19.82
CA LEU A 332 -12.83 -21.99 -19.04
C LEU A 332 -11.58 -22.72 -19.55
N GLU A 333 -11.41 -22.82 -20.87
CA GLU A 333 -10.20 -23.41 -21.48
C GLU A 333 -8.94 -22.62 -21.11
N VAL A 334 -9.01 -21.29 -21.09
CA VAL A 334 -7.85 -20.46 -20.74
C VAL A 334 -7.52 -20.56 -19.25
N VAL A 335 -8.52 -20.46 -18.38
CA VAL A 335 -8.32 -20.51 -16.92
C VAL A 335 -7.78 -21.87 -16.47
N ARG A 336 -8.17 -22.95 -17.16
CA ARG A 336 -7.58 -24.30 -16.95
C ARG A 336 -6.10 -24.35 -17.32
N LYS A 337 -5.67 -23.64 -18.37
CA LYS A 337 -4.24 -23.54 -18.74
C LYS A 337 -3.42 -22.72 -17.76
N THR A 338 -4.02 -21.72 -17.12
CA THR A 338 -3.34 -20.87 -16.13
C THR A 338 -3.38 -21.41 -14.70
N ASN A 339 -4.09 -22.50 -14.45
CA ASN A 339 -4.24 -23.16 -13.15
C ASN A 339 -4.71 -22.20 -12.05
N ASP A 340 -5.85 -21.53 -12.28
CA ASP A 340 -6.51 -20.61 -11.36
C ASP A 340 -7.89 -21.17 -10.91
N PRO A 341 -7.93 -22.03 -9.87
CA PRO A 341 -9.14 -22.74 -9.46
C PRO A 341 -10.30 -21.85 -8.97
N PRO A 342 -10.07 -20.74 -8.24
CA PRO A 342 -11.15 -19.80 -7.88
C PRO A 342 -11.89 -19.25 -9.09
N THR A 343 -11.16 -18.81 -10.11
CA THR A 343 -11.72 -18.26 -11.35
C THR A 343 -12.41 -19.35 -12.16
N GLU A 344 -11.86 -20.57 -12.19
CA GLU A 344 -12.46 -21.72 -12.86
C GLU A 344 -13.84 -22.03 -12.26
N GLY A 345 -13.92 -22.11 -10.93
CA GLY A 345 -15.18 -22.35 -10.23
C GLY A 345 -16.22 -21.28 -10.50
N SER A 346 -15.82 -20.01 -10.58
CA SER A 346 -16.72 -18.89 -10.91
C SER A 346 -17.29 -19.02 -12.33
N LEU A 347 -16.45 -19.29 -13.34
CA LEU A 347 -16.92 -19.45 -14.72
C LEU A 347 -17.84 -20.67 -14.91
N LEU A 348 -17.55 -21.78 -14.23
CA LEU A 348 -18.40 -22.98 -14.27
C LEU A 348 -19.80 -22.74 -13.68
N ILE A 349 -19.90 -21.93 -12.61
CA ILE A 349 -21.20 -21.54 -12.06
C ILE A 349 -21.98 -20.69 -13.05
N GLN A 350 -21.33 -19.73 -13.73
CA GLN A 350 -21.99 -18.92 -14.75
C GLN A 350 -22.44 -19.75 -15.95
N LEU A 351 -21.65 -20.73 -16.38
CA LEU A 351 -22.07 -21.69 -17.42
C LEU A 351 -23.35 -22.41 -17.02
N ALA A 352 -23.41 -22.88 -15.77
CA ALA A 352 -24.61 -23.52 -15.26
C ALA A 352 -25.82 -22.58 -15.25
N GLU A 353 -25.66 -21.33 -14.78
CA GLU A 353 -26.73 -20.32 -14.78
C GLU A 353 -27.27 -20.08 -16.20
N VAL A 354 -26.39 -19.85 -17.18
CA VAL A 354 -26.79 -19.64 -18.58
C VAL A 354 -27.50 -20.88 -19.15
N HIS A 355 -27.04 -22.10 -18.83
CA HIS A 355 -27.69 -23.34 -19.27
C HIS A 355 -29.06 -23.59 -18.63
N ILE A 356 -29.27 -23.18 -17.36
CA ILE A 356 -30.59 -23.21 -16.71
C ILE A 356 -31.57 -22.34 -17.48
N HIS A 357 -31.15 -21.12 -17.83
CA HIS A 357 -31.96 -20.21 -18.63
C HIS A 357 -32.21 -20.72 -20.06
N ASN A 358 -31.28 -21.50 -20.61
CA ASN A 358 -31.43 -22.20 -21.89
C ASN A 358 -32.20 -23.54 -21.78
N GLN A 359 -32.90 -23.80 -20.67
CA GLN A 359 -33.68 -25.03 -20.41
C GLN A 359 -32.87 -26.34 -20.55
N SER A 360 -31.55 -26.26 -20.39
CA SER A 360 -30.62 -27.39 -20.55
C SER A 360 -30.13 -27.88 -19.19
N GLU A 361 -31.05 -28.39 -18.36
CA GLU A 361 -30.78 -28.74 -16.95
C GLU A 361 -29.65 -29.76 -16.76
N ASP A 362 -29.52 -30.74 -17.66
CA ASP A 362 -28.49 -31.78 -17.56
C ASP A 362 -27.08 -31.21 -17.72
N GLN A 363 -26.90 -30.25 -18.64
CA GLN A 363 -25.63 -29.55 -18.82
C GLN A 363 -25.33 -28.64 -17.64
N ALA A 364 -26.35 -27.93 -17.12
CA ALA A 364 -26.18 -27.09 -15.94
C ALA A 364 -25.73 -27.89 -14.71
N MET A 365 -26.34 -29.06 -14.48
CA MET A 365 -25.95 -29.96 -13.40
C MET A 365 -24.50 -30.46 -13.55
N LYS A 366 -24.08 -30.79 -14.78
CA LYS A 366 -22.70 -31.21 -15.05
C LYS A 366 -21.69 -30.12 -14.71
N TYR A 367 -21.91 -28.88 -15.14
CA TYR A 367 -21.01 -27.77 -14.82
C TYR A 367 -20.98 -27.42 -13.33
N LEU A 368 -22.12 -27.54 -12.62
CA LEU A 368 -22.13 -27.41 -11.16
C LEU A 368 -21.30 -28.51 -10.48
N GLU A 369 -21.40 -29.77 -10.93
CA GLU A 369 -20.57 -30.85 -10.41
C GLU A 369 -19.07 -30.63 -10.68
N GLU A 370 -18.71 -30.13 -11.86
CA GLU A 370 -17.34 -29.75 -12.20
C GLU A 370 -16.84 -28.60 -11.31
N ALA A 371 -17.65 -27.56 -11.07
CA ALA A 371 -17.31 -26.45 -10.18
C ALA A 371 -17.01 -26.93 -8.76
N LEU A 372 -17.77 -27.93 -8.28
CA LEU A 372 -17.56 -28.54 -6.98
C LEU A 372 -16.22 -29.29 -6.89
N ARG A 373 -15.77 -29.92 -7.99
CA ARG A 373 -14.50 -30.65 -8.02
C ARG A 373 -13.30 -29.72 -8.15
N ALA A 374 -13.42 -28.65 -8.96
CA ALA A 374 -12.35 -27.68 -9.17
C ALA A 374 -11.97 -26.90 -7.90
N CYS A 375 -12.90 -26.71 -6.96
CA CYS A 375 -12.65 -26.01 -5.69
C CYS A 375 -12.60 -26.97 -4.48
N PRO A 376 -11.42 -27.52 -4.09
CA PRO A 376 -11.31 -28.38 -2.91
C PRO A 376 -11.54 -27.63 -1.60
N ILE A 377 -12.17 -28.31 -0.64
CA ILE A 377 -12.82 -27.79 0.59
C ILE A 377 -11.88 -27.13 1.62
N LYS A 378 -10.59 -26.94 1.33
CA LYS A 378 -9.57 -26.68 2.37
C LYS A 378 -9.41 -25.23 2.86
N SER A 379 -10.28 -24.27 2.53
CA SER A 379 -10.22 -22.95 3.19
C SER A 379 -11.57 -22.23 3.22
N LYS A 380 -11.62 -21.00 3.75
CA LYS A 380 -12.79 -20.14 4.04
C LYS A 380 -13.83 -19.98 2.89
N THR A 381 -13.58 -20.55 1.70
CA THR A 381 -14.44 -20.69 0.52
C THR A 381 -15.56 -21.74 0.64
N ALA A 382 -15.59 -22.59 1.68
CA ALA A 382 -16.69 -23.55 1.89
C ALA A 382 -18.08 -22.90 1.95
N ARG A 383 -18.17 -21.70 2.56
CA ARG A 383 -19.42 -20.91 2.63
C ARG A 383 -19.88 -20.36 1.28
N TRP A 384 -18.92 -20.09 0.37
CA TRP A 384 -19.19 -19.64 -1.00
C TRP A 384 -19.76 -20.79 -1.84
N LYS A 385 -19.18 -21.98 -1.71
CA LYS A 385 -19.63 -23.23 -2.37
C LYS A 385 -21.06 -23.61 -1.96
N GLU A 386 -21.38 -23.61 -0.66
CA GLU A 386 -22.75 -23.90 -0.18
C GLU A 386 -23.77 -22.84 -0.61
N ARG A 387 -23.42 -21.54 -0.59
CA ARG A 387 -24.35 -20.47 -0.99
C ARG A 387 -24.66 -20.49 -2.49
N HIS A 388 -23.64 -20.57 -3.34
CA HIS A 388 -23.81 -20.42 -4.79
C HIS A 388 -24.23 -21.74 -5.46
N CYS A 389 -23.65 -22.89 -5.09
CA CYS A 389 -24.12 -24.17 -5.63
C CYS A 389 -25.49 -24.57 -5.04
N GLY A 390 -25.76 -24.22 -3.78
CA GLY A 390 -27.10 -24.34 -3.19
C GLY A 390 -28.12 -23.38 -3.81
N TYR A 391 -27.69 -22.31 -4.49
CA TYR A 391 -28.54 -21.43 -5.29
C TYR A 391 -28.84 -22.06 -6.66
N GLY A 392 -27.84 -22.60 -7.36
CA GLY A 392 -28.03 -23.37 -8.60
C GLY A 392 -28.92 -24.61 -8.43
N ALA A 393 -28.75 -25.36 -7.34
CA ALA A 393 -29.59 -26.51 -7.01
C ALA A 393 -31.04 -26.13 -6.63
N ARG A 394 -31.26 -24.91 -6.12
CA ARG A 394 -32.60 -24.35 -5.88
C ARG A 394 -33.27 -23.90 -7.19
N LEU A 395 -32.49 -23.38 -8.14
CA LEU A 395 -32.97 -22.99 -9.47
C LEU A 395 -33.38 -24.20 -10.33
N CYS A 396 -32.66 -25.31 -10.29
CA CYS A 396 -33.01 -26.55 -11.03
C CYS A 396 -34.12 -27.41 -10.35
N GLY A 397 -34.86 -26.89 -9.36
CA GLY A 397 -35.96 -27.61 -8.70
C GLY A 397 -35.59 -28.87 -7.88
N LYS A 398 -34.34 -29.36 -7.93
CA LYS A 398 -33.89 -30.62 -7.31
C LYS A 398 -33.38 -30.43 -5.87
N LYS A 399 -34.24 -29.91 -4.98
CA LYS A 399 -33.99 -29.85 -3.52
C LYS A 399 -33.64 -31.22 -2.90
N GLY A 400 -34.15 -32.32 -3.48
CA GLY A 400 -34.03 -33.68 -2.90
C GLY A 400 -32.71 -34.42 -3.16
N ILE A 401 -31.93 -34.05 -4.18
CA ILE A 401 -30.70 -34.77 -4.56
C ILE A 401 -29.47 -34.15 -3.86
N TRP A 402 -29.50 -32.84 -3.57
CA TRP A 402 -28.35 -32.11 -3.04
C TRP A 402 -28.10 -32.35 -1.54
N MET A 403 -29.15 -32.47 -0.71
CA MET A 403 -28.97 -32.72 0.74
C MET A 403 -28.41 -34.12 1.05
N LYS A 404 -28.61 -35.10 0.18
CA LYS A 404 -28.12 -36.47 0.41
C LYS A 404 -26.63 -36.64 0.12
N ARG A 405 -26.03 -35.84 -0.77
CA ARG A 405 -24.59 -35.93 -1.08
C ARG A 405 -23.70 -35.08 -0.17
N SER A 406 -24.15 -33.91 0.29
CA SER A 406 -23.36 -33.10 1.26
C SER A 406 -23.30 -33.73 2.66
N ALA A 407 -24.24 -34.61 3.00
CA ALA A 407 -24.21 -35.42 4.22
C ALA A 407 -23.22 -36.60 4.14
N GLY A 408 -22.87 -37.05 2.93
CA GLY A 408 -21.90 -38.14 2.70
C GLY A 408 -20.45 -37.71 2.94
N ASP A 409 -20.09 -36.48 2.54
CA ASP A 409 -18.72 -35.96 2.67
C ASP A 409 -18.40 -35.31 4.02
N ARG A 410 -19.34 -35.30 4.98
CA ARG A 410 -19.08 -34.94 6.39
C ARG A 410 -18.63 -36.12 7.25
N LYS A 411 -18.52 -37.31 6.67
CA LYS A 411 -17.93 -38.50 7.30
C LYS A 411 -16.80 -39.02 6.41
N LEU A 412 -15.61 -38.45 6.55
CA LEU A 412 -14.30 -39.10 6.41
C LEU A 412 -13.19 -38.13 6.82
#